data_AF-A0A8J2A4B0-F1
#
_entry.id   AF-A0A8J2A4B0-F1
#
_cell.length_a   1.000
_cell.length_b   1.000
_cell.length_c   1.000
_cell.angle_alpha   90.00
_cell.angle_beta   90.00
_cell.angle_gamma   90.00
#
_symmetry.space_group_name_H-M   'P 1'
#
loop_
_entity.id
_entity.type
_entity.pdbx_description
1 polymer ?
#
loop_
_entity_poly.entity_id
_entity_poly.type
_entity_poly.pdbx_seq_one_letter_code
_entity_poly.pdbx_strand_id
1 'polypeptide(L)'
;MPKAEMKGKKSAAQKKKLPQAPLGAPVIKGNKKNPLIEKKARNYRIGGDIQPKRNLTRFVKWPQYIRLQRQKRIFMQRAKVPPSVAQFNHTMDKSQFTQLHRLCKKIAPETKADKKQRLKDMAGKDKETENKCPPTIKFGINHVTELVESKKAKLVIISHDVDPIELVVWLPALCRKKNVPFCIIKSKSRLGQLVGQKTCAAACIVNVAKEDQKELEVLCESSMSAFNENKEVSRKWGGGLVGRKSNHVQRRRQAALEKELAKKTGLMM
;
A
#
# COMPACT_ATOMS: atom_id res chain seq x y z
N MET A 1 -34.83 20.60 -5.73
CA MET A 1 -35.60 21.17 -6.86
C MET A 1 -35.10 22.57 -7.12
N PRO A 2 -34.75 22.90 -8.37
CA PRO A 2 -35.00 24.23 -8.90
C PRO A 2 -35.89 24.17 -10.14
N LYS A 3 -36.75 25.19 -10.24
CA LYS A 3 -37.87 25.37 -11.16
C LYS A 3 -37.36 25.73 -12.56
N ALA A 4 -37.90 25.08 -13.59
CA ALA A 4 -37.88 25.60 -14.95
C ALA A 4 -39.25 26.23 -15.24
N GLU A 5 -39.25 27.53 -15.50
CA GLU A 5 -40.42 28.34 -15.83
C GLU A 5 -41.03 27.92 -17.17
N MET A 6 -42.37 27.80 -17.16
CA MET A 6 -43.20 27.69 -18.35
C MET A 6 -43.19 29.03 -19.10
N LYS A 7 -42.87 29.00 -20.40
CA LYS A 7 -43.27 30.07 -21.34
C LYS A 7 -44.35 29.54 -22.27
N GLY A 8 -45.46 30.27 -22.28
CA GLY A 8 -46.74 29.89 -22.87
C GLY A 8 -46.75 29.82 -24.39
N LYS A 9 -47.67 28.98 -24.88
CA LYS A 9 -48.09 28.89 -26.27
C LYS A 9 -48.75 30.20 -26.71
N LYS A 10 -48.11 30.95 -27.60
CA LYS A 10 -48.81 31.90 -28.48
C LYS A 10 -49.22 31.18 -29.76
N SER A 11 -50.52 31.18 -30.00
CA SER A 11 -51.17 30.83 -31.25
C SER A 11 -50.69 31.76 -32.36
N ALA A 12 -50.21 31.18 -33.46
CA ALA A 12 -49.91 31.91 -34.69
C ALA A 12 -50.45 31.13 -35.89
N ALA A 13 -51.34 31.81 -36.60
CA ALA A 13 -52.05 31.52 -37.84
C ALA A 13 -51.51 30.35 -38.71
N GLN A 14 -52.46 29.51 -39.16
CA GLN A 14 -52.29 28.56 -40.25
C GLN A 14 -51.77 29.27 -41.52
N LYS A 15 -50.46 29.16 -41.79
CA LYS A 15 -49.91 29.46 -43.11
C LYS A 15 -50.29 28.30 -44.04
N LYS A 16 -51.04 28.61 -45.11
CA LYS A 16 -51.37 27.71 -46.22
C LYS A 16 -50.09 26.99 -46.70
N LYS A 17 -50.10 25.66 -46.71
CA LYS A 17 -49.02 24.86 -47.32
C LYS A 17 -49.11 24.98 -48.84
N LEU A 18 -48.19 25.71 -49.45
CA LEU A 18 -47.88 25.56 -50.87
C LEU A 18 -47.25 24.18 -51.09
N PRO A 19 -47.57 23.47 -52.20
CA PRO A 19 -46.99 22.16 -52.46
C PRO A 19 -45.47 22.29 -52.64
N GLN A 20 -44.73 21.49 -51.87
CA GLN A 20 -43.28 21.39 -51.95
C GLN A 20 -42.93 20.64 -53.24
N ALA A 21 -42.03 21.20 -54.04
CA ALA A 21 -41.58 20.59 -55.30
C ALA A 21 -41.09 19.15 -55.06
N PRO A 22 -41.38 18.19 -55.96
CA PRO A 22 -41.23 16.75 -55.72
C PRO A 22 -39.77 16.23 -55.69
N LEU A 23 -38.78 17.09 -55.44
CA LEU A 23 -37.36 16.75 -55.57
C LEU A 23 -36.47 17.29 -54.42
N GLY A 24 -37.06 17.58 -53.27
CA GLY A 24 -36.35 18.19 -52.13
C GLY A 24 -36.17 17.31 -50.89
N ALA A 25 -36.28 15.99 -50.97
CA ALA A 25 -35.92 15.15 -49.81
C ALA A 25 -34.39 15.17 -49.66
N PRO A 26 -33.81 15.55 -48.50
CA PRO A 26 -32.40 15.37 -48.27
C PRO A 26 -32.13 13.87 -48.27
N VAL A 27 -31.56 13.39 -49.37
CA VAL A 27 -31.07 12.02 -49.50
C VAL A 27 -30.07 11.84 -48.37
N ILE A 28 -30.44 11.06 -47.35
CA ILE A 28 -29.48 10.51 -46.41
C ILE A 28 -28.55 9.69 -47.28
N LYS A 29 -27.38 10.26 -47.61
CA LYS A 29 -26.34 9.56 -48.36
C LYS A 29 -25.91 8.38 -47.50
N GLY A 30 -26.54 7.23 -47.71
CA GLY A 30 -26.08 5.97 -47.15
C GLY A 30 -24.62 5.80 -47.55
N ASN A 31 -23.74 5.52 -46.59
CA ASN A 31 -22.33 5.31 -46.85
C ASN A 31 -22.18 4.37 -48.06
N LYS A 32 -21.57 4.88 -49.13
CA LYS A 32 -21.29 4.08 -50.34
C LYS A 32 -20.48 2.86 -49.91
N LYS A 33 -21.09 1.68 -49.96
CA LYS A 33 -20.39 0.41 -49.67
C LYS A 33 -19.42 0.18 -50.82
N ASN A 34 -18.13 0.27 -50.56
CA ASN A 34 -17.12 -0.05 -51.56
C ASN A 34 -17.20 -1.56 -51.86
N PRO A 35 -17.55 -1.97 -53.09
CA PRO A 35 -17.71 -3.39 -53.44
C PRO A 35 -16.39 -4.17 -53.33
N LEU A 36 -15.24 -3.48 -53.29
CA LEU A 36 -13.93 -4.09 -53.07
C LEU A 36 -13.63 -4.41 -51.60
N ILE A 37 -14.43 -3.90 -50.65
CA ILE A 37 -14.22 -4.10 -49.20
C ILE A 37 -15.36 -4.95 -48.64
N GLU A 38 -15.10 -6.24 -48.48
CA GLU A 38 -16.04 -7.20 -47.89
C GLU A 38 -15.85 -7.31 -46.37
N LYS A 39 -16.97 -7.32 -45.63
CA LYS A 39 -16.96 -7.60 -44.18
C LYS A 39 -16.76 -9.09 -43.93
N LYS A 40 -15.51 -9.52 -43.73
CA LYS A 40 -15.15 -10.91 -43.38
C LYS A 40 -15.08 -11.10 -41.87
N ALA A 41 -16.24 -11.20 -41.23
CA ALA A 41 -16.32 -11.46 -39.79
C ALA A 41 -15.83 -12.87 -39.47
N ARG A 42 -15.00 -13.00 -38.43
CA ARG A 42 -14.53 -14.30 -37.92
C ARG A 42 -15.34 -14.72 -36.70
N ASN A 43 -15.66 -16.00 -36.61
CA ASN A 43 -16.36 -16.60 -35.48
C ASN A 43 -15.34 -17.29 -34.55
N TYR A 44 -15.07 -16.69 -33.40
CA TYR A 44 -14.14 -17.23 -32.39
C TYR A 44 -14.82 -18.08 -31.30
N ARG A 45 -16.06 -18.53 -31.53
CA ARG A 45 -16.70 -19.54 -30.68
C ARG A 45 -15.95 -20.88 -30.84
N ILE A 46 -16.13 -21.77 -29.87
CA ILE A 46 -15.55 -23.12 -29.90
C ILE A 46 -16.00 -23.82 -31.20
N GLY A 47 -15.04 -24.38 -31.95
CA GLY A 47 -15.28 -25.04 -33.24
C GLY A 47 -15.39 -24.12 -34.46
N GLY A 48 -15.19 -22.81 -34.30
CA GLY A 48 -15.12 -21.85 -35.40
C GLY A 48 -13.69 -21.60 -35.91
N ASP A 49 -13.40 -20.35 -36.24
CA ASP A 49 -12.10 -19.89 -36.76
C ASP A 49 -10.97 -19.99 -35.74
N ILE A 50 -9.72 -19.95 -36.24
CA ILE A 50 -8.51 -19.90 -35.42
C ILE A 50 -8.61 -18.74 -34.42
N GLN A 51 -8.41 -19.07 -33.13
CA GLN A 51 -8.51 -18.07 -32.07
C GLN A 51 -7.44 -16.98 -32.23
N PRO A 52 -7.78 -15.71 -31.93
CA PRO A 52 -6.81 -14.64 -31.95
C PRO A 52 -5.80 -14.82 -30.81
N LYS A 53 -4.63 -14.18 -30.93
CA LYS A 53 -3.68 -14.10 -29.82
C LYS A 53 -4.35 -13.41 -28.62
N ARG A 54 -4.25 -14.03 -27.44
CA ARG A 54 -4.80 -13.51 -26.17
C ARG A 54 -3.69 -13.31 -25.15
N ASN A 55 -3.98 -12.57 -24.08
CA ASN A 55 -3.05 -12.45 -22.97
C ASN A 55 -2.95 -13.79 -22.20
N LEU A 56 -1.86 -14.52 -22.43
CA LEU A 56 -1.60 -15.82 -21.81
C LEU A 56 -0.78 -15.73 -20.51
N THR A 57 -0.49 -14.54 -19.98
CA THR A 57 0.41 -14.31 -18.82
C THR A 57 0.08 -15.19 -17.60
N ARG A 58 -1.21 -15.49 -17.39
CA ARG A 58 -1.67 -16.37 -16.30
C ARG A 58 -1.35 -17.86 -16.53
N PHE A 59 -1.29 -18.29 -17.77
CA PHE A 59 -1.12 -19.69 -18.20
C PHE A 59 0.31 -20.03 -18.60
N VAL A 60 1.20 -19.04 -18.66
CA VAL A 60 2.63 -19.24 -18.91
C VAL A 60 3.24 -20.19 -17.87
N LYS A 61 4.09 -21.11 -18.33
CA LYS A 61 4.98 -21.90 -17.47
C LYS A 61 6.10 -21.00 -16.98
N TRP A 62 5.93 -20.43 -15.80
CA TRP A 62 6.91 -19.52 -15.20
C TRP A 62 8.21 -20.24 -14.80
N PRO A 63 9.39 -19.59 -14.94
CA PRO A 63 10.65 -20.06 -14.37
C PRO A 63 10.55 -20.42 -12.89
N GLN A 64 11.41 -21.34 -12.43
CA GLN A 64 11.34 -21.93 -11.10
C GLN A 64 11.40 -20.90 -9.97
N TYR A 65 12.28 -19.90 -10.05
CA TYR A 65 12.42 -18.87 -9.01
C TYR A 65 11.13 -18.05 -8.81
N ILE A 66 10.42 -17.73 -9.90
CA ILE A 66 9.13 -17.02 -9.84
C ILE A 66 8.06 -17.90 -9.18
N ARG A 67 8.05 -19.20 -9.52
CA ARG A 67 7.12 -20.17 -8.91
C ARG A 67 7.36 -20.28 -7.41
N LEU A 68 8.61 -20.44 -6.99
CA LEU A 68 8.99 -20.55 -5.58
C LEU A 68 8.63 -19.28 -4.78
N GLN A 69 8.92 -18.09 -5.30
CA GLN A 69 8.56 -16.82 -4.64
C GLN A 69 7.04 -16.67 -4.49
N ARG A 70 6.26 -17.01 -5.53
CA ARG A 70 4.80 -16.99 -5.48
C ARG A 70 4.25 -18.03 -4.51
N GLN A 71 4.81 -19.24 -4.50
CA GLN A 71 4.44 -20.31 -3.57
C GLN A 71 4.74 -19.93 -2.12
N LYS A 72 5.92 -19.36 -1.82
CA LYS A 72 6.29 -18.83 -0.48
C LYS A 72 5.24 -17.81 -0.01
N ARG A 73 4.88 -16.84 -0.85
CA ARG A 73 3.85 -15.84 -0.51
C ARG A 73 2.48 -16.46 -0.28
N ILE A 74 2.04 -17.39 -1.14
CA ILE A 74 0.75 -18.07 -1.00
C ILE A 74 0.74 -18.89 0.28
N PHE A 75 1.79 -19.65 0.55
CA PHE A 75 1.94 -20.47 1.75
C PHE A 75 1.77 -19.63 3.02
N MET A 76 2.48 -18.49 3.13
CA MET A 76 2.35 -17.58 4.27
C MET A 76 0.94 -16.98 4.43
N GLN A 77 0.18 -16.84 3.35
CA GLN A 77 -1.22 -16.40 3.42
C GLN A 77 -2.17 -17.52 3.86
N ARG A 78 -1.89 -18.78 3.50
CA ARG A 78 -2.74 -19.95 3.78
C ARG A 78 -2.48 -20.56 5.16
N ALA A 79 -1.21 -20.66 5.54
CA ALA A 79 -0.81 -21.19 6.83
C ALA A 79 -1.32 -20.27 7.96
N LYS A 80 -1.57 -20.84 9.14
CA LYS A 80 -1.79 -20.05 10.35
C LYS A 80 -0.44 -19.50 10.79
N VAL A 81 -0.33 -18.18 10.90
CA VAL A 81 0.91 -17.49 11.25
C VAL A 81 0.87 -17.11 12.73
N PRO A 82 1.90 -17.46 13.53
CA PRO A 82 1.98 -17.08 14.93
C PRO A 82 1.89 -15.56 15.13
N PRO A 83 1.31 -15.08 16.24
CA PRO A 83 1.10 -13.65 16.48
C PRO A 83 2.39 -12.83 16.50
N SER A 84 3.49 -13.40 17.01
CA SER A 84 4.82 -12.80 17.03
C SER A 84 5.39 -12.48 15.64
N VAL A 85 4.97 -13.21 14.61
CA VAL A 85 5.30 -12.91 13.20
C VAL A 85 4.20 -12.09 12.54
N ALA A 86 2.94 -12.38 12.85
CA ALA A 86 1.80 -11.69 12.24
C ALA A 86 1.76 -10.19 12.55
N GLN A 87 2.29 -9.76 13.70
CA GLN A 87 2.38 -8.33 14.08
C GLN A 87 3.11 -7.47 13.06
N PHE A 88 4.05 -8.02 12.27
CA PHE A 88 4.76 -7.26 11.22
C PHE A 88 3.87 -6.90 10.02
N ASN A 89 2.71 -7.55 9.87
CA ASN A 89 1.71 -7.12 8.88
C ASN A 89 0.95 -5.87 9.32
N HIS A 90 0.94 -5.56 10.62
CA HIS A 90 0.39 -4.31 11.13
C HIS A 90 1.48 -3.24 11.00
N THR A 91 1.34 -2.39 9.99
CA THR A 91 2.31 -1.34 9.68
C THR A 91 1.67 0.03 9.80
N MET A 92 2.48 1.04 10.10
CA MET A 92 2.09 2.44 10.08
C MET A 92 1.52 2.83 8.70
N ASP A 93 0.54 3.74 8.71
CA ASP A 93 -0.14 4.17 7.50
C ASP A 93 0.77 5.06 6.62
N LYS A 94 0.30 5.41 5.42
CA LYS A 94 1.11 6.20 4.48
C LYS A 94 1.28 7.66 4.94
N SER A 95 0.28 8.20 5.65
CA SER A 95 0.29 9.59 6.10
C SER A 95 1.30 9.79 7.23
N GLN A 96 1.20 9.00 8.30
CA GLN A 96 2.13 9.00 9.43
C GLN A 96 3.55 8.66 8.96
N PHE A 97 3.71 7.73 8.01
CA PHE A 97 5.02 7.46 7.42
C PHE A 97 5.63 8.67 6.71
N THR A 98 4.82 9.48 6.03
CA THR A 98 5.34 10.68 5.34
C THR A 98 5.82 11.73 6.33
N GLN A 99 5.12 11.90 7.46
CA GLN A 99 5.55 12.75 8.56
C GLN A 99 6.87 12.25 9.18
N LEU A 100 6.91 10.97 9.59
CA LEU A 100 8.11 10.34 10.13
C LEU A 100 9.31 10.46 9.16
N HIS A 101 9.09 10.24 7.87
CA HIS A 101 10.14 10.32 6.86
C HIS A 101 10.69 11.74 6.68
N ARG A 102 9.86 12.78 6.81
CA ARG A 102 10.32 14.19 6.74
C ARG A 102 11.22 14.49 7.93
N LEU A 103 10.79 14.13 9.14
CA LEU A 103 11.59 14.27 10.34
C LEU A 103 12.93 13.52 10.21
N CYS A 104 12.87 12.24 9.83
CA CYS A 104 14.06 11.41 9.66
C CYS A 104 15.04 11.97 8.61
N LYS A 105 14.55 12.61 7.56
CA LYS A 105 15.42 13.22 6.54
C LYS A 105 16.24 14.39 7.10
N LYS A 106 15.71 15.15 8.06
CA LYS A 106 16.43 16.26 8.73
C LYS A 106 17.57 15.75 9.62
N ILE A 107 17.36 14.61 10.28
CA ILE A 107 18.33 13.97 11.20
C ILE A 107 19.12 12.84 10.54
N ALA A 108 19.23 12.84 9.21
CA ALA A 108 19.98 11.83 8.47
C ALA A 108 21.48 11.88 8.81
N PRO A 109 22.19 10.74 8.88
CA PRO A 109 23.63 10.73 9.10
C PRO A 109 24.40 11.33 7.92
N GLU A 110 25.58 11.88 8.20
CA GLU A 110 26.47 12.47 7.20
C GLU A 110 26.84 11.47 6.10
N THR A 111 26.91 11.95 4.85
CA THR A 111 27.45 11.13 3.77
C THR A 111 28.98 11.05 3.86
N LYS A 112 29.59 10.10 3.16
CA LYS A 112 31.07 9.97 3.11
C LYS A 112 31.74 11.23 2.53
N ALA A 113 31.07 11.92 1.59
CA ALA A 113 31.58 13.15 0.99
C ALA A 113 31.55 14.30 2.00
N ASP A 114 30.42 14.50 2.67
CA ASP A 114 30.25 15.54 3.71
C ASP A 114 31.21 15.31 4.87
N LYS A 115 31.38 14.06 5.30
CA LYS A 115 32.35 13.70 6.33
C LYS A 115 33.78 14.04 5.92
N LYS A 116 34.15 13.80 4.65
CA LYS A 116 35.48 14.16 4.12
C LYS A 116 35.68 15.67 4.10
N GLN A 117 34.66 16.44 3.73
CA GLN A 117 34.70 17.90 3.76
C GLN A 117 34.84 18.42 5.19
N ARG A 118 33.99 17.93 6.12
CA ARG A 118 34.08 18.29 7.54
C ARG A 118 35.46 18.02 8.14
N LEU A 119 36.06 16.86 7.85
CA LEU A 119 37.40 16.53 8.33
C LEU A 119 38.48 17.47 7.75
N LYS A 120 38.36 17.87 6.48
CA LYS A 120 39.27 18.86 5.87
C LYS A 120 39.12 20.24 6.51
N ASP A 121 37.88 20.68 6.74
CA ASP A 121 37.59 21.98 7.34
C ASP A 121 38.03 22.04 8.81
N MET A 122 37.94 20.91 9.53
CA MET A 122 38.46 20.76 10.88
C MET A 122 40.00 20.75 10.91
N ALA A 123 40.65 20.04 9.98
CA ALA A 123 42.11 20.00 9.90
C ALA A 123 42.74 21.37 9.59
N GLY A 124 42.00 22.30 8.99
CA GLY A 124 42.44 23.68 8.75
C GLY A 124 42.17 24.66 9.90
N LYS A 125 41.59 24.22 11.02
CA LYS A 125 41.22 25.08 12.17
C LYS A 125 41.92 24.57 13.44
N ASP A 126 42.97 25.25 13.89
CA ASP A 126 43.76 24.93 15.10
C ASP A 126 43.04 25.15 16.45
N LYS A 127 41.70 25.26 16.46
CA LYS A 127 40.94 25.48 17.71
C LYS A 127 40.09 24.27 18.05
N GLU A 128 40.32 23.74 19.24
CA GLU A 128 39.43 22.83 19.98
C GLU A 128 38.08 23.51 20.23
N THR A 129 37.22 23.54 19.22
CA THR A 129 35.82 23.92 19.40
C THR A 129 35.07 22.68 19.89
N GLU A 130 34.28 22.83 20.97
CA GLU A 130 33.41 21.79 21.51
C GLU A 130 32.56 21.16 20.40
N ASN A 131 32.93 19.95 19.97
CA ASN A 131 32.24 19.22 18.91
C ASN A 131 30.93 18.62 19.45
N LYS A 132 29.88 19.45 19.55
CA LYS A 132 28.52 18.95 19.80
C LYS A 132 28.08 18.10 18.60
N CYS A 133 28.08 16.79 18.80
CA CYS A 133 27.71 15.83 17.77
C CYS A 133 26.24 16.07 17.36
N PRO A 134 25.96 16.30 16.06
CA PRO A 134 24.61 16.63 15.62
C PRO A 134 23.63 15.48 15.91
N PRO A 135 22.35 15.79 16.21
CA PRO A 135 21.33 14.77 16.41
C PRO A 135 21.16 13.98 15.12
N THR A 136 21.50 12.69 15.18
CA THR A 136 21.51 11.77 14.05
C THR A 136 20.65 10.56 14.35
N ILE A 137 20.01 10.01 13.31
CA ILE A 137 19.36 8.70 13.40
C ILE A 137 20.43 7.67 13.77
N LYS A 138 20.11 6.89 14.81
CA LYS A 138 20.91 5.74 15.20
C LYS A 138 20.37 4.51 14.47
N PHE A 139 21.26 3.68 13.95
CA PHE A 139 20.89 2.56 13.09
C PHE A 139 21.75 1.34 13.38
N GLY A 140 21.27 0.18 12.94
CA GLY A 140 21.92 -1.11 13.18
C GLY A 140 21.33 -1.78 14.42
N ILE A 141 21.01 -3.07 14.29
CA ILE A 141 20.24 -3.82 15.29
C ILE A 141 20.93 -3.77 16.66
N ASN A 142 22.23 -4.08 16.73
CA ASN A 142 22.98 -4.13 17.99
C ASN A 142 23.07 -2.76 18.68
N HIS A 143 23.15 -1.67 17.91
CA HIS A 143 23.19 -0.33 18.50
C HIS A 143 21.80 0.12 18.95
N VAL A 144 20.76 -0.19 18.17
CA VAL A 144 19.38 0.08 18.54
C VAL A 144 18.99 -0.69 19.81
N THR A 145 19.43 -1.94 19.98
CA THR A 145 19.14 -2.71 21.21
C THR A 145 19.72 -2.07 22.45
N GLU A 146 20.99 -1.67 22.40
CA GLU A 146 21.67 -1.03 23.53
C GLU A 146 20.93 0.26 23.95
N LEU A 147 20.48 1.05 22.97
CA LEU A 147 19.75 2.30 23.21
C LEU A 147 18.34 2.06 23.79
N VAL A 148 17.66 0.99 23.40
CA VAL A 148 16.37 0.61 23.97
C VAL A 148 16.54 0.07 25.39
N GLU A 149 17.55 -0.76 25.63
CA GLU A 149 17.82 -1.31 26.96
C GLU A 149 18.20 -0.23 27.97
N SER A 150 18.99 0.75 27.52
CA SER A 150 19.39 1.95 28.25
C SER A 150 18.29 3.02 28.35
N LYS A 151 17.12 2.80 27.73
CA LYS A 151 15.99 3.77 27.65
C LYS A 151 16.39 5.15 27.09
N LYS A 152 17.40 5.19 26.22
CA LYS A 152 17.83 6.42 25.52
C LYS A 152 17.06 6.64 24.22
N ALA A 153 16.53 5.59 23.62
CA ALA A 153 15.70 5.69 22.42
C ALA A 153 14.32 6.31 22.75
N LYS A 154 13.94 7.37 22.02
CA LYS A 154 12.60 7.98 22.10
C LYS A 154 11.58 7.26 21.20
N LEU A 155 12.00 6.88 20.00
CA LEU A 155 11.18 6.17 19.03
C LEU A 155 12.01 5.13 18.28
N VAL A 156 11.50 3.90 18.17
CA VAL A 156 12.13 2.81 17.41
C VAL A 156 11.34 2.53 16.14
N ILE A 157 12.04 2.47 15.01
CA ILE A 157 11.48 2.22 13.68
C ILE A 157 11.92 0.84 13.23
N ILE A 158 10.94 -0.03 12.96
CA ILE A 158 11.16 -1.43 12.65
C ILE A 158 10.65 -1.75 11.24
N SER A 159 11.47 -2.40 10.41
CA SER A 159 11.03 -2.80 9.06
C SER A 159 10.28 -4.13 9.05
N HIS A 160 9.22 -4.23 8.25
CA HIS A 160 8.41 -5.46 8.18
C HIS A 160 8.96 -6.56 7.24
N ASP A 161 9.82 -6.21 6.29
CA ASP A 161 10.31 -7.06 5.18
C ASP A 161 11.76 -7.53 5.39
N VAL A 162 12.15 -7.66 6.65
CA VAL A 162 13.46 -8.21 7.03
C VAL A 162 13.43 -9.72 6.81
N ASP A 163 14.48 -10.23 6.17
CA ASP A 163 14.70 -11.64 5.87
C ASP A 163 16.18 -11.89 6.18
N PRO A 164 16.55 -12.67 7.22
CA PRO A 164 15.70 -13.48 8.13
C PRO A 164 14.91 -12.67 9.19
N ILE A 165 13.70 -13.14 9.57
CA ILE A 165 12.77 -12.44 10.48
C ILE A 165 13.22 -12.50 11.95
N GLU A 166 14.02 -13.50 12.29
CA GLU A 166 14.61 -13.77 13.61
C GLU A 166 15.40 -12.57 14.13
N LEU A 167 15.96 -11.78 13.22
CA LEU A 167 16.71 -10.56 13.54
C LEU A 167 15.87 -9.49 14.24
N VAL A 168 14.55 -9.50 14.04
CA VAL A 168 13.67 -8.40 14.46
C VAL A 168 12.47 -8.89 15.27
N VAL A 169 12.12 -10.18 15.22
CA VAL A 169 10.93 -10.75 15.87
C VAL A 169 10.82 -10.42 17.37
N TRP A 170 11.94 -10.32 18.07
CA TRP A 170 12.03 -10.03 19.50
C TRP A 170 12.01 -8.53 19.84
N LEU A 171 12.29 -7.65 18.88
CA LEU A 171 12.46 -6.21 19.11
C LEU A 171 11.18 -5.52 19.59
N PRO A 172 9.97 -5.81 19.05
CA PRO A 172 8.72 -5.29 19.61
C PRO A 172 8.50 -5.68 21.08
N ALA A 173 8.87 -6.90 21.47
CA ALA A 173 8.74 -7.37 22.85
C ALA A 173 9.71 -6.61 23.80
N LEU A 174 10.94 -6.37 23.34
CA LEU A 174 11.93 -5.56 24.06
C LEU A 174 11.42 -4.13 24.27
N CYS A 175 10.90 -3.48 23.20
CA CYS A 175 10.38 -2.12 23.27
C CYS A 175 9.19 -1.99 24.23
N ARG A 176 8.26 -2.96 24.22
CA ARG A 176 7.15 -3.02 25.17
C ARG A 176 7.61 -3.17 26.62
N LYS A 177 8.58 -4.06 26.88
CA LYS A 177 9.12 -4.28 28.23
C LYS A 177 9.83 -3.04 28.79
N LYS A 178 10.50 -2.28 27.93
CA LYS A 178 11.23 -1.06 28.30
C LYS A 178 10.37 0.21 28.23
N ASN A 179 9.09 0.09 27.84
CA ASN A 179 8.15 1.18 27.61
C ASN A 179 8.64 2.24 26.60
N VAL A 180 9.28 1.78 25.53
CA VAL A 180 9.76 2.63 24.43
C VAL A 180 8.79 2.53 23.26
N PRO A 181 8.25 3.66 22.74
CA PRO A 181 7.41 3.65 21.54
C PRO A 181 8.12 3.01 20.35
N PHE A 182 7.45 2.11 19.65
CA PHE A 182 7.93 1.57 18.39
C PHE A 182 6.88 1.67 17.28
N CYS A 183 7.35 1.72 16.05
CA CYS A 183 6.49 1.67 14.87
C CYS A 183 7.05 0.67 13.85
N ILE A 184 6.14 0.00 13.13
CA ILE A 184 6.50 -0.94 12.06
C ILE A 184 6.22 -0.29 10.71
N ILE A 185 7.22 -0.28 9.81
CA ILE A 185 7.15 0.32 8.49
C ILE A 185 7.21 -0.74 7.37
N LYS A 186 6.65 -0.38 6.21
CA LYS A 186 6.50 -1.28 5.05
C LYS A 186 7.77 -1.54 4.23
N SER A 187 8.92 -0.96 4.51
CA SER A 187 10.09 -1.23 3.66
C SER A 187 11.41 -0.90 4.33
N LYS A 188 12.27 -1.92 4.44
CA LYS A 188 13.67 -1.81 4.85
C LYS A 188 14.51 -0.98 3.89
N SER A 189 14.14 -0.96 2.60
CA SER A 189 14.84 -0.16 1.60
C SER A 189 14.57 1.33 1.80
N ARG A 190 13.34 1.72 2.14
CA ARG A 190 13.01 3.14 2.44
C ARG A 190 13.73 3.62 3.71
N LEU A 191 13.84 2.77 4.72
CA LEU A 191 14.63 3.07 5.92
C LEU A 191 16.14 3.14 5.61
N GLY A 192 16.63 2.24 4.74
CA GLY A 192 18.01 2.26 4.27
C GLY A 192 18.38 3.60 3.62
N GLN A 193 17.51 4.12 2.74
CA GLN A 193 17.73 5.40 2.06
C GLN A 193 17.92 6.57 3.04
N LEU A 194 17.19 6.59 4.16
CA LEU A 194 17.32 7.63 5.19
C LEU A 194 18.69 7.59 5.90
N VAL A 195 19.31 6.42 5.95
CA VAL A 195 20.58 6.15 6.65
C VAL A 195 21.77 6.10 5.68
N GLY A 196 21.54 6.22 4.37
CA GLY A 196 22.58 6.07 3.36
C GLY A 196 23.02 4.60 3.13
N GLN A 197 22.15 3.64 3.44
CA GLN A 197 22.37 2.20 3.23
C GLN A 197 21.39 1.62 2.20
N LYS A 198 21.70 0.47 1.60
CA LYS A 198 20.76 -0.22 0.69
C LYS A 198 19.50 -0.69 1.44
N THR A 199 19.68 -1.15 2.67
CA THR A 199 18.62 -1.67 3.54
C THR A 199 18.95 -1.39 5.00
N CYS A 200 17.93 -1.14 5.82
CA CYS A 200 18.06 -1.02 7.26
C CYS A 200 16.94 -1.80 7.95
N ALA A 201 17.28 -2.71 8.87
CA ALA A 201 16.31 -3.54 9.58
C ALA A 201 15.60 -2.77 10.70
N ALA A 202 16.37 -2.04 11.51
CA ALA A 202 15.88 -1.22 12.61
C ALA A 202 16.71 0.06 12.72
N ALA A 203 16.04 1.15 13.07
CA ALA A 203 16.64 2.45 13.39
C ALA A 203 15.92 3.05 14.60
N CYS A 204 16.54 4.00 15.29
CA CYS A 204 15.90 4.73 16.38
C CYS A 204 16.29 6.20 16.40
N ILE A 205 15.39 7.00 16.93
CA ILE A 205 15.58 8.43 17.20
C ILE A 205 15.88 8.57 18.69
N VAL A 206 17.03 9.18 19.01
CA VAL A 206 17.46 9.47 20.39
C VAL A 206 17.13 10.92 20.72
N ASN A 207 17.69 11.85 19.94
CA ASN A 207 17.47 13.28 20.10
C ASN A 207 17.11 13.91 18.76
N VAL A 208 16.36 15.01 18.83
CA VAL A 208 16.01 15.89 17.71
C VAL A 208 16.32 17.34 18.10
N ALA A 209 16.35 18.23 17.12
CA ALA A 209 16.41 19.66 17.39
C ALA A 209 15.17 20.12 18.18
N LYS A 210 15.29 21.23 18.93
CA LYS A 210 14.18 21.75 19.75
C LYS A 210 12.93 22.07 18.94
N GLU A 211 13.10 22.50 17.69
CA GLU A 211 12.00 22.84 16.77
C GLU A 211 11.16 21.62 16.39
N ASP A 212 11.80 20.46 16.23
CA ASP A 212 11.18 19.20 15.79
C ASP A 212 10.67 18.33 16.96
N GLN A 213 10.90 18.75 18.20
CA GLN A 213 10.59 17.98 19.40
C GLN A 213 9.07 17.71 19.52
N LYS A 214 8.23 18.69 19.17
CA LYS A 214 6.76 18.53 19.16
C LYS A 214 6.28 17.53 18.10
N GLU A 215 6.87 17.54 16.91
CA GLU A 215 6.52 16.60 15.84
C GLU A 215 6.89 15.16 16.26
N LEU A 216 8.04 14.99 16.91
CA LEU A 216 8.46 13.70 17.46
C LEU A 216 7.51 13.20 18.56
N GLU A 217 7.08 14.07 19.47
CA GLU A 217 6.16 13.71 20.57
C GLU A 217 4.82 13.20 20.03
N VAL A 218 4.23 13.90 19.06
CA VAL A 218 2.99 13.46 18.39
C VAL A 218 3.16 12.09 17.72
N LEU A 219 4.29 11.86 17.04
CA LEU A 219 4.60 10.56 16.44
C LEU A 219 4.78 9.46 17.49
N CYS A 220 5.41 9.78 18.63
CA CYS A 220 5.60 8.85 19.75
C CYS A 220 4.26 8.45 20.38
N GLU A 221 3.39 9.40 20.68
CA GLU A 221 2.05 9.15 21.23
C GLU A 221 1.20 8.30 20.28
N SER A 222 1.17 8.68 19.00
CA SER A 222 0.44 7.93 17.98
C SER A 222 0.98 6.50 17.82
N SER A 223 2.30 6.33 17.86
CA SER A 223 2.93 5.00 17.78
C SER A 223 2.69 4.17 19.05
N MET A 224 2.70 4.79 20.22
CA MET A 224 2.45 4.11 21.50
C MET A 224 1.05 3.49 21.52
N SER A 225 0.04 4.29 21.15
CA SER A 225 -1.35 3.83 21.08
C SER A 225 -1.54 2.74 20.01
N ALA A 226 -0.95 2.92 18.82
CA ALA A 226 -1.11 1.98 17.71
C ALA A 226 -0.43 0.62 17.93
N PHE A 227 0.75 0.59 18.58
CA PHE A 227 1.61 -0.61 18.62
C PHE A 227 1.89 -1.17 20.03
N ASN A 228 2.27 -0.31 20.98
CA ASN A 228 2.70 -0.73 22.32
C ASN A 228 1.50 -1.17 23.15
N GLU A 229 0.47 -0.31 23.22
CA GLU A 229 -0.74 -0.51 24.03
C GLU A 229 -1.70 -1.50 23.37
N ASN A 230 -1.63 -1.64 22.06
CA ASN A 230 -2.46 -2.54 21.28
C ASN A 230 -2.09 -4.03 21.49
N LYS A 231 -2.61 -4.61 22.56
CA LYS A 231 -2.43 -6.03 22.91
C LYS A 231 -3.10 -6.98 21.90
N GLU A 232 -4.09 -6.54 21.15
CA GLU A 232 -4.76 -7.38 20.14
C GLU A 232 -3.79 -7.81 19.05
N VAL A 233 -2.96 -6.89 18.56
CA VAL A 233 -1.94 -7.19 17.55
C VAL A 233 -0.95 -8.25 18.04
N SER A 234 -0.67 -8.28 19.35
CA SER A 234 0.24 -9.27 19.96
C SER A 234 -0.37 -10.65 20.19
N ARG A 235 -1.70 -10.79 20.11
CA ARG A 235 -2.43 -12.04 20.41
C ARG A 235 -3.08 -12.62 19.17
N LYS A 236 -3.36 -11.79 18.18
CA LYS A 236 -4.07 -12.17 16.96
C LYS A 236 -3.19 -13.04 16.06
N TRP A 237 -3.63 -14.26 15.82
CA TRP A 237 -3.05 -15.12 14.82
C TRP A 237 -3.31 -14.56 13.41
N GLY A 238 -2.30 -14.63 12.56
CA GLY A 238 -2.38 -14.21 11.17
C GLY A 238 -2.65 -15.36 10.21
N GLY A 239 -2.78 -15.03 8.93
CA GLY A 239 -2.91 -16.02 7.86
C GLY A 239 -4.27 -16.73 7.86
N GLY A 240 -4.28 -18.01 7.47
CA GLY A 240 -5.53 -18.78 7.35
C GLY A 240 -6.48 -18.30 6.24
N LEU A 241 -6.00 -17.46 5.32
CA LEU A 241 -6.83 -16.92 4.25
C LEU A 241 -7.12 -18.04 3.25
N VAL A 242 -8.36 -18.14 2.80
CA VAL A 242 -8.78 -19.06 1.74
C VAL A 242 -8.65 -18.41 0.34
N GLY A 243 -8.43 -19.25 -0.68
CA GLY A 243 -8.22 -18.77 -2.05
C GLY A 243 -9.48 -18.29 -2.71
N ARG A 244 -9.39 -17.35 -3.66
CA ARG A 244 -10.57 -16.74 -4.32
C ARG A 244 -11.55 -17.79 -4.87
N LYS A 245 -11.04 -18.86 -5.51
CA LYS A 245 -11.87 -19.99 -6.00
C LYS A 245 -12.61 -20.69 -4.86
N SER A 246 -11.94 -20.95 -3.75
CA SER A 246 -12.54 -21.54 -2.54
C SER A 246 -13.62 -20.63 -1.95
N ASN A 247 -13.35 -19.32 -1.87
CA ASN A 247 -14.31 -18.32 -1.37
C ASN A 247 -15.55 -18.27 -2.26
N HIS A 248 -15.41 -18.40 -3.59
CA HIS A 248 -16.55 -18.49 -4.50
C HIS A 248 -17.39 -19.73 -4.25
N VAL A 249 -16.76 -20.88 -3.99
CA VAL A 249 -17.49 -22.13 -3.63
C VAL A 249 -18.22 -21.96 -2.31
N GLN A 250 -17.56 -21.43 -1.28
CA GLN A 250 -18.16 -21.15 0.02
C GLN A 250 -19.35 -20.19 -0.09
N ARG A 251 -19.18 -19.08 -0.82
CA ARG A 251 -20.26 -18.11 -1.05
C ARG A 251 -21.44 -18.73 -1.79
N ARG A 252 -21.20 -19.58 -2.80
CA ARG A 252 -22.28 -20.30 -3.50
C ARG A 252 -23.04 -21.24 -2.56
N ARG A 253 -22.33 -21.94 -1.67
CA ARG A 253 -22.95 -22.82 -0.67
C ARG A 253 -23.74 -22.02 0.37
N GLN A 254 -23.19 -20.92 0.88
CA GLN A 254 -23.87 -20.02 1.82
C GLN A 254 -25.15 -19.45 1.19
N ALA A 255 -25.07 -18.92 -0.03
CA ALA A 255 -26.23 -18.38 -0.72
C ALA A 255 -27.30 -19.45 -1.01
N ALA A 256 -26.91 -20.72 -1.24
CA ALA A 256 -27.87 -21.81 -1.39
C ALA A 256 -28.55 -22.15 -0.05
N LEU A 257 -27.78 -22.22 1.04
CA LEU A 257 -28.30 -22.50 2.38
C LEU A 257 -29.23 -21.38 2.86
N GLU A 258 -28.87 -20.11 2.63
CA GLU A 258 -29.72 -18.95 2.92
C GLU A 258 -31.05 -19.00 2.17
N LYS A 259 -31.03 -19.40 0.90
CA LYS A 259 -32.27 -19.59 0.12
C LYS A 259 -33.14 -20.70 0.68
N GLU A 260 -32.55 -21.83 1.10
CA GLU A 260 -33.31 -22.93 1.71
C GLU A 260 -33.88 -22.53 3.09
N LEU A 261 -33.11 -21.81 3.91
CA LEU A 261 -33.61 -21.28 5.17
C LEU A 261 -34.75 -20.27 4.97
N ALA A 262 -34.62 -19.34 4.01
CA ALA A 262 -35.65 -18.37 3.70
C ALA A 262 -36.96 -19.02 3.23
N LYS A 263 -36.87 -20.08 2.42
CA LYS A 263 -38.04 -20.90 2.05
C LYS A 263 -38.67 -21.54 3.28
N LYS A 264 -37.85 -22.13 4.16
CA LYS A 264 -38.33 -22.78 5.38
C LYS A 264 -39.01 -21.80 6.34
N THR A 265 -38.46 -20.60 6.52
CA THR A 265 -39.06 -19.56 7.37
C THR A 265 -40.35 -19.00 6.75
N GLY A 266 -40.39 -18.82 5.43
CA GLY A 266 -41.60 -18.40 4.73
C GLY A 266 -42.71 -19.46 4.67
N LEU A 267 -42.40 -20.72 5.00
CA LEU A 267 -43.38 -21.80 5.15
C LEU A 267 -43.86 -21.96 6.60
N MET A 268 -43.18 -21.34 7.56
CA MET A 268 -43.51 -21.36 9.00
C MET A 268 -44.25 -20.10 9.47
N MET A 269 -44.36 -19.08 8.62
CA MET A 269 -45.30 -17.96 8.77
C MET A 269 -46.54 -18.23 7.93
#